data_AF-W4QTJ9-F1
#
_entry.id   AF-W4QTJ9-F1
#
_cell.length_a   1.000
_cell.length_b   1.000
_cell.length_c   1.000
_cell.angle_alpha   90.00
_cell.angle_beta   90.00
_cell.angle_gamma   90.00
#
_symmetry.space_group_name_H-M   'P 1'
#
loop_
_entity.id
_entity.type
_entity.pdbx_description
1 polymer ?
#
loop_
_entity_poly.entity_id
_entity_poly.type
_entity_poly.pdbx_seq_one_letter_code
_entity_poly.pdbx_strand_id
1 'polypeptide(L)'
;MKLHDIKRKELPALDDEFAKDANEEVETLEELKTQLKDKLTKDKEHQAEHAVRDTLVEKAAENAKIDIPEAMVNTEVDRMLQEFEQRLQSQGMNLELYFQFSGQDEEAMREQFKVDAEKRVRVNLTLEAIAIAENLEASDEDVDKEIAKMAEMYQRSAEEIKNIFAAQGGLENLKGDLKIQKAVEFLVDNSKTA
;
A
#
# COMPACT_ATOMS: atom_id res chain seq x y z
N MET A 1 8.57 19.80 -43.72
CA MET A 1 8.77 18.47 -43.08
C MET A 1 9.44 17.55 -44.09
N LYS A 2 10.62 17.01 -43.75
CA LYS A 2 11.24 15.92 -44.50
C LYS A 2 10.83 14.61 -43.84
N LEU A 3 10.25 13.70 -44.60
CA LEU A 3 9.95 12.35 -44.15
C LEU A 3 11.27 11.58 -44.08
N HIS A 4 11.65 11.11 -42.89
CA HIS A 4 12.94 10.43 -42.67
C HIS A 4 12.86 8.91 -42.85
N ASP A 5 11.74 8.27 -42.51
CA ASP A 5 11.51 6.84 -42.68
C ASP A 5 10.02 6.50 -42.56
N ILE A 6 9.58 5.40 -43.17
CA ILE A 6 8.27 4.76 -42.93
C ILE A 6 8.54 3.33 -42.48
N LYS A 7 8.29 3.08 -41.20
CA LYS A 7 8.38 1.73 -40.61
C LYS A 7 6.99 1.15 -40.39
N ARG A 8 6.86 -0.16 -40.59
CA ARG A 8 5.67 -0.93 -40.23
C ARG A 8 6.01 -1.85 -39.06
N LYS A 9 5.11 -1.92 -38.06
CA LYS A 9 5.25 -2.84 -36.94
C LYS A 9 4.87 -4.24 -37.42
N GLU A 10 5.84 -5.14 -37.47
CA GLU A 10 5.62 -6.57 -37.70
C GLU A 10 5.64 -7.27 -36.33
N LEU A 11 4.58 -8.01 -36.03
CA LEU A 11 4.48 -8.75 -34.77
C LEU A 11 5.19 -10.09 -34.94
N PRO A 12 6.10 -10.46 -34.03
CA PRO A 12 6.73 -11.78 -34.07
C PRO A 12 5.68 -12.89 -33.88
N ALA A 13 6.00 -14.08 -34.38
CA ALA A 13 5.19 -15.27 -34.12
C ALA A 13 5.23 -15.59 -32.62
N LEU A 14 4.13 -16.10 -32.08
CA LEU A 14 4.04 -16.47 -30.67
C LEU A 14 4.56 -17.90 -30.53
N ASP A 15 5.88 -18.07 -30.51
CA ASP A 15 6.61 -19.34 -30.46
C ASP A 15 7.69 -19.35 -29.37
N ASP A 16 8.52 -20.40 -29.33
CA ASP A 16 9.56 -20.56 -28.31
C ASP A 16 10.68 -19.50 -28.43
N GLU A 17 10.93 -18.98 -29.64
CA GLU A 17 11.90 -17.89 -29.82
C GLU A 17 11.34 -16.59 -29.26
N PHE A 18 10.05 -16.31 -29.47
CA PHE A 18 9.37 -15.21 -28.79
C PHE A 18 9.40 -15.35 -27.26
N ALA A 19 9.29 -16.57 -26.74
CA ALA A 19 9.32 -16.81 -25.31
C ALA A 19 10.66 -16.42 -24.68
N LYS A 20 11.77 -16.82 -25.31
CA LYS A 20 13.13 -16.45 -24.91
C LYS A 20 13.40 -14.95 -25.02
N ASP A 21 12.89 -14.32 -26.08
CA ASP A 21 12.97 -12.86 -26.26
C ASP A 21 12.18 -12.08 -25.21
N ALA A 22 11.05 -12.64 -24.73
CA ALA A 22 10.16 -12.00 -23.77
C ALA A 22 10.61 -12.19 -22.31
N ASN A 23 11.22 -13.34 -21.99
CA ASN A 23 11.76 -13.64 -20.68
C ASN A 23 12.98 -14.57 -20.81
N GLU A 24 14.14 -14.13 -20.34
CA GLU A 24 15.39 -14.89 -20.41
C GLU A 24 15.37 -16.17 -19.55
N GLU A 25 14.41 -16.31 -18.63
CA GLU A 25 14.26 -17.46 -17.72
C GLU A 25 13.37 -18.59 -18.26
N VAL A 26 12.84 -18.49 -19.48
CA VAL A 26 11.97 -19.52 -20.10
C VAL A 26 12.48 -19.99 -21.46
N GLU A 27 12.38 -21.29 -21.72
CA GLU A 27 12.86 -21.88 -22.97
C GLU A 27 11.74 -22.11 -23.99
N THR A 28 10.49 -22.21 -23.51
CA THR A 28 9.31 -22.51 -24.35
C THR A 28 8.16 -21.54 -24.12
N LEU A 29 7.29 -21.43 -25.12
CA LEU A 29 6.06 -20.66 -25.03
C LEU A 29 5.12 -21.17 -23.92
N GLU A 30 5.08 -22.49 -23.69
CA GLU A 30 4.24 -23.08 -22.65
C GLU A 30 4.75 -22.75 -21.24
N GLU A 31 6.08 -22.68 -21.04
CA GLU A 31 6.68 -22.19 -19.80
C GLU A 31 6.35 -20.72 -19.56
N LEU A 32 6.49 -19.87 -20.60
CA LEU A 32 6.12 -18.45 -20.51
C LEU A 32 4.64 -18.29 -20.10
N LYS A 33 3.74 -19.05 -20.73
CA LYS A 33 2.31 -19.02 -20.39
C LYS A 33 2.05 -19.49 -18.97
N THR A 34 2.75 -20.52 -18.51
CA THR A 34 2.59 -21.05 -17.15
C THR A 34 3.06 -20.04 -16.11
N GLN A 35 4.25 -19.47 -16.28
CA GLN A 35 4.76 -18.42 -15.38
C GLN A 35 3.84 -17.19 -15.37
N LEU A 36 3.36 -16.76 -16.54
CA LEU A 36 2.42 -15.64 -16.64
C LEU A 36 1.10 -15.95 -15.93
N LYS A 37 0.58 -17.17 -16.11
CA LYS A 37 -0.63 -17.62 -15.43
C LYS A 37 -0.43 -17.63 -13.92
N ASP A 38 0.68 -18.15 -13.42
CA ASP A 38 0.98 -18.19 -11.99
C ASP A 38 1.12 -16.78 -11.40
N LYS A 39 1.79 -15.88 -12.12
CA LYS A 39 1.88 -14.47 -11.74
C LYS A 39 0.50 -13.83 -11.68
N LEU A 40 -0.31 -13.96 -12.73
CA LEU A 40 -1.66 -13.41 -12.77
C LEU A 40 -2.56 -14.02 -11.69
N THR A 41 -2.40 -15.31 -11.39
CA THR A 41 -3.15 -15.98 -10.33
C THR A 41 -2.80 -15.39 -8.98
N LYS A 42 -1.51 -15.29 -8.65
CA LYS A 42 -1.04 -14.65 -7.40
C LYS A 42 -1.49 -13.19 -7.29
N ASP A 43 -1.40 -12.43 -8.38
CA ASP A 43 -1.86 -11.04 -8.43
C ASP A 43 -3.37 -10.95 -8.16
N LYS A 44 -4.16 -11.89 -8.68
CA LYS A 44 -5.62 -11.94 -8.47
C LYS A 44 -6.01 -12.41 -7.09
N GLU A 45 -5.32 -13.40 -6.53
CA GLU A 45 -5.50 -13.85 -5.15
C GLU A 45 -5.23 -12.70 -4.19
N HIS A 46 -4.09 -12.02 -4.36
CA HIS A 46 -3.74 -10.85 -3.56
C HIS A 46 -4.75 -9.71 -3.70
N GLN A 47 -5.22 -9.41 -4.93
CA GLN A 47 -6.29 -8.42 -5.14
C GLN A 47 -7.60 -8.80 -4.44
N ALA A 48 -7.98 -10.07 -4.47
CA ALA A 48 -9.18 -10.56 -3.80
C ALA A 48 -9.06 -10.45 -2.27
N GLU A 49 -7.93 -10.85 -1.71
CA GLU A 49 -7.66 -10.73 -0.27
C GLU A 49 -7.73 -9.29 0.21
N HIS A 50 -7.11 -8.35 -0.51
CA HIS A 50 -7.19 -6.92 -0.17
C HIS A 50 -8.59 -6.37 -0.31
N ALA A 51 -9.29 -6.70 -1.39
CA ALA A 51 -10.67 -6.25 -1.59
C ALA A 51 -11.60 -6.71 -0.45
N VAL A 52 -11.41 -7.95 0.03
CA VAL A 52 -12.16 -8.46 1.20
C VAL A 52 -11.81 -7.66 2.44
N ARG A 53 -10.52 -7.48 2.74
CA ARG A 53 -10.06 -6.71 3.91
C ARG A 53 -10.59 -5.28 3.89
N ASP A 54 -10.42 -4.57 2.78
CA ASP A 54 -10.89 -3.19 2.60
C ASP A 54 -12.40 -3.09 2.81
N THR A 55 -13.16 -4.00 2.21
CA THR A 55 -14.63 -4.04 2.36
C THR A 55 -15.05 -4.28 3.81
N LEU A 56 -14.36 -5.15 4.54
CA LEU A 56 -14.68 -5.45 5.93
C LEU A 56 -14.37 -4.26 6.83
N VAL A 57 -13.22 -3.63 6.63
CA VAL A 57 -12.80 -2.45 7.40
C VAL A 57 -13.73 -1.27 7.13
N GLU A 58 -14.09 -1.02 5.87
CA GLU A 58 -15.04 0.03 5.50
C GLU A 58 -16.41 -0.20 6.15
N LYS A 59 -16.96 -1.41 6.05
CA LYS A 59 -18.24 -1.75 6.70
C LYS A 59 -18.16 -1.65 8.23
N ALA A 60 -17.05 -2.04 8.84
CA ALA A 60 -16.88 -1.88 10.28
C ALA A 60 -16.92 -0.39 10.67
N ALA A 61 -16.21 0.46 9.92
CA ALA A 61 -16.15 1.89 10.14
C ALA A 61 -17.49 2.60 9.90
N GLU A 62 -18.26 2.18 8.89
CA GLU A 62 -19.59 2.71 8.59
C GLU A 62 -20.61 2.38 9.70
N ASN A 63 -20.52 1.19 10.28
CA ASN A 63 -21.40 0.77 11.37
C ASN A 63 -21.02 1.39 12.73
N ALA A 64 -19.81 1.94 12.85
CA ALA A 64 -19.33 2.57 14.06
C ALA A 64 -19.87 4.00 14.22
N LYS A 65 -20.44 4.30 15.40
CA LYS A 65 -20.81 5.66 15.79
C LYS A 65 -19.61 6.34 16.43
N ILE A 66 -18.97 7.22 15.66
CA ILE A 66 -17.74 7.92 16.06
C ILE A 66 -17.96 9.42 15.85
N ASP A 67 -17.68 10.19 16.90
CA ASP A 67 -17.49 11.64 16.81
C ASP A 67 -16.01 11.89 16.57
N ILE A 68 -15.67 12.35 15.36
CA ILE A 68 -14.26 12.46 14.93
C ILE A 68 -13.76 13.86 15.29
N PRO A 69 -12.74 13.99 16.15
CA PRO A 69 -12.18 15.28 16.48
C PRO A 69 -11.53 15.92 15.25
N GLU A 70 -11.87 17.18 14.97
CA GLU A 70 -11.30 17.95 13.84
C GLU A 70 -9.76 18.01 13.89
N ALA A 71 -9.18 18.04 15.09
CA ALA A 71 -7.73 18.00 15.27
C ALA A 71 -7.10 16.73 14.64
N MET A 72 -7.75 15.57 14.77
CA MET A 72 -7.25 14.33 14.17
C MET A 72 -7.35 14.34 12.66
N VAL A 73 -8.43 14.93 12.12
CA VAL A 73 -8.60 15.11 10.67
C VAL A 73 -7.49 15.99 10.11
N ASN A 74 -7.22 17.12 10.76
CA ASN A 74 -6.16 18.04 10.33
C ASN A 74 -4.78 17.38 10.38
N THR A 75 -4.47 16.62 11.42
CA THR A 75 -3.23 15.84 11.50
C THR A 75 -3.12 14.82 10.37
N GLU A 76 -4.21 14.12 10.01
CA GLU A 76 -4.18 13.18 8.89
C GLU A 76 -4.06 13.90 7.54
N VAL A 77 -4.67 15.08 7.37
CA VAL A 77 -4.46 15.91 6.18
C VAL A 77 -2.99 16.33 6.04
N ASP A 78 -2.35 16.76 7.13
CA ASP A 78 -0.92 17.09 7.14
C ASP A 78 -0.06 15.88 6.74
N ARG A 79 -0.38 14.70 7.27
CA ARG A 79 0.30 13.45 6.90
C ARG A 79 0.13 13.12 5.42
N MET A 80 -1.09 13.24 4.89
CA MET A 80 -1.38 13.00 3.48
C MET A 80 -0.66 13.99 2.55
N LEU A 81 -0.53 15.25 2.95
CA LEU A 81 0.26 16.25 2.23
C LEU A 81 1.75 15.88 2.23
N GLN A 82 2.30 15.48 3.37
CA GLN A 82 3.70 15.06 3.46
C GLN A 82 3.98 13.82 2.59
N GLU A 83 3.08 12.82 2.63
CA GLU A 83 3.15 11.64 1.75
C GLU A 83 3.11 12.04 0.28
N PHE A 84 2.26 13.01 -0.08
CA PHE A 84 2.17 13.51 -1.44
C PHE A 84 3.43 14.26 -1.86
N GLU A 85 4.00 15.08 -0.99
CA GLU A 85 5.26 15.77 -1.23
C GLU A 85 6.40 14.78 -1.47
N GLN A 86 6.53 13.74 -0.64
CA GLN A 86 7.56 12.72 -0.82
C GLN A 86 7.43 12.00 -2.18
N ARG A 87 6.20 11.73 -2.62
CA ARG A 87 5.94 11.15 -3.95
C ARG A 87 6.29 12.10 -5.10
N LEU A 88 6.13 13.42 -4.91
CA LEU A 88 6.56 14.41 -5.90
C LEU A 88 8.09 14.50 -5.94
N GLN A 89 8.74 14.51 -4.78
CA GLN A 89 10.21 14.59 -4.67
C GLN A 89 10.89 13.40 -5.35
N SER A 90 10.33 12.19 -5.23
CA SER A 90 10.85 11.01 -5.93
C SER A 90 10.72 11.08 -7.46
N GLN A 91 9.83 11.94 -7.96
CA GLN A 91 9.67 12.25 -9.39
C GLN A 91 10.47 13.49 -9.81
N GLY A 92 11.26 14.09 -8.91
CA GLY A 92 12.03 15.31 -9.17
C GLY A 92 11.18 16.59 -9.17
N MET A 93 9.98 16.57 -8.61
CA MET A 93 9.08 17.72 -8.45
C MET A 93 8.96 18.14 -6.99
N ASN A 94 8.50 19.36 -6.74
CA ASN A 94 8.11 19.82 -5.41
C ASN A 94 6.67 20.34 -5.42
N LEU A 95 6.09 20.56 -4.24
CA LEU A 95 4.72 21.04 -4.08
C LEU A 95 4.48 22.38 -4.78
N GLU A 96 5.44 23.31 -4.67
CA GLU A 96 5.34 24.64 -5.29
C GLU A 96 5.19 24.54 -6.81
N LEU A 97 6.03 23.73 -7.46
CA LEU A 97 5.99 23.50 -8.89
C LEU A 97 4.70 22.77 -9.31
N TYR A 98 4.24 21.82 -8.50
CA TYR A 98 2.97 21.15 -8.73
C TYR A 98 1.80 22.13 -8.73
N PHE A 99 1.72 23.00 -7.73
CA PHE A 99 0.69 24.04 -7.63
C PHE A 99 0.72 25.02 -8.81
N GLN A 100 1.92 25.41 -9.28
CA GLN A 100 2.06 26.24 -10.48
C GLN A 100 1.51 25.57 -11.75
N PHE A 101 1.72 24.26 -11.92
CA PHE A 101 1.24 23.52 -13.08
C PHE A 101 -0.25 23.15 -13.00
N SER A 102 -0.74 22.79 -11.82
CA SER A 102 -2.12 22.37 -11.61
C SER A 102 -3.09 23.55 -11.48
N GLY A 103 -2.58 24.74 -11.17
CA GLY A 103 -3.40 25.92 -10.89
C GLY A 103 -4.17 25.82 -9.57
N GLN A 104 -3.78 24.88 -8.68
CA GLN A 104 -4.32 24.71 -7.34
C GLN A 104 -3.38 25.33 -6.31
N ASP A 105 -3.90 25.65 -5.13
CA ASP A 105 -3.11 26.03 -3.96
C ASP A 105 -3.20 24.95 -2.86
N GLU A 106 -2.42 25.15 -1.80
CA GLU A 106 -2.38 24.21 -0.67
C GLU A 106 -3.73 24.10 0.02
N GLU A 107 -4.49 25.19 0.15
CA GLU A 107 -5.80 25.19 0.80
C GLU A 107 -6.81 24.33 0.03
N ALA A 108 -6.87 24.48 -1.29
CA ALA A 108 -7.71 23.65 -2.14
C ALA A 108 -7.31 22.17 -2.10
N MET A 109 -6.02 21.86 -1.94
CA MET A 109 -5.54 20.49 -1.79
C MET A 109 -5.91 19.92 -0.41
N ARG A 110 -5.77 20.70 0.66
CA ARG A 110 -6.17 20.32 2.02
C ARG A 110 -7.66 19.99 2.08
N GLU A 111 -8.50 20.80 1.46
CA GLU A 111 -9.95 20.56 1.43
C GLU A 111 -10.29 19.28 0.63
N GLN A 112 -9.57 19.00 -0.45
CA GLN A 112 -9.72 17.73 -1.18
C GLN A 112 -9.33 16.53 -0.33
N PHE A 113 -8.25 16.64 0.45
CA PHE A 113 -7.79 15.56 1.33
C PHE A 113 -8.67 15.39 2.57
N LYS A 114 -9.42 16.41 2.98
CA LYS A 114 -10.23 16.38 4.20
C LYS A 114 -11.23 15.21 4.21
N VAL A 115 -11.94 14.98 3.12
CA VAL A 115 -12.93 13.88 3.01
C VAL A 115 -12.28 12.52 3.18
N ASP A 116 -11.11 12.31 2.56
CA ASP A 116 -10.38 11.05 2.66
C ASP A 116 -9.69 10.90 4.02
N ALA A 117 -9.20 11.99 4.59
CA ALA A 117 -8.64 12.03 5.95
C ALA A 117 -9.68 11.67 7.00
N GLU A 118 -10.91 12.20 6.91
CA GLU A 118 -12.02 11.84 7.79
C GLU A 118 -12.32 10.34 7.74
N LYS A 119 -12.32 9.74 6.54
CA LYS A 119 -12.50 8.29 6.37
C LYS A 119 -11.36 7.50 7.00
N ARG A 120 -10.11 7.90 6.76
CA ARG A 120 -8.92 7.23 7.34
C ARG A 120 -8.92 7.30 8.86
N VAL A 121 -9.21 8.46 9.44
CA VAL A 121 -9.30 8.63 10.89
C VAL A 121 -10.43 7.76 11.47
N ARG A 122 -11.60 7.74 10.82
CA ARG A 122 -12.71 6.87 11.22
C ARG A 122 -12.30 5.40 11.26
N VAL A 123 -11.66 4.93 10.19
CA VAL A 123 -11.18 3.55 10.07
C VAL A 123 -10.18 3.23 11.18
N ASN A 124 -9.18 4.07 11.38
CA ASN A 124 -8.15 3.86 12.40
C ASN A 124 -8.76 3.81 13.81
N LEU A 125 -9.64 4.75 14.15
CA LEU A 125 -10.34 4.75 15.45
C LEU A 125 -11.21 3.51 15.63
N THR A 126 -11.85 3.04 14.57
CA THR A 126 -12.68 1.82 14.61
C THR A 126 -11.81 0.59 14.89
N LEU A 127 -10.72 0.43 14.15
CA LEU A 127 -9.80 -0.70 14.31
C LEU A 127 -9.10 -0.69 15.67
N GLU A 128 -8.72 0.49 16.15
CA GLU A 128 -8.15 0.65 17.49
C GLU A 128 -9.15 0.25 18.58
N ALA A 129 -10.42 0.70 18.46
CA ALA A 129 -11.47 0.32 19.39
C ALA A 129 -11.74 -1.20 19.38
N ILE A 130 -11.74 -1.83 18.20
CA ILE A 130 -11.85 -3.29 18.08
C ILE A 130 -10.67 -3.98 18.76
N ALA A 131 -9.45 -3.52 18.50
CA ALA A 131 -8.25 -4.08 19.10
C ALA A 131 -8.27 -3.97 20.63
N ILE A 132 -8.79 -2.87 21.20
CA ILE A 132 -8.96 -2.73 22.64
C ILE A 132 -10.05 -3.66 23.18
N ALA A 133 -11.21 -3.71 22.52
CA ALA A 133 -12.35 -4.51 22.96
C ALA A 133 -12.04 -6.02 22.97
N GLU A 134 -11.30 -6.49 21.97
CA GLU A 134 -10.91 -7.90 21.81
C GLU A 134 -9.54 -8.21 22.43
N ASN A 135 -8.93 -7.24 23.13
CA ASN A 135 -7.63 -7.36 23.80
C ASN A 135 -6.51 -7.87 22.86
N LEU A 136 -6.48 -7.33 21.64
CA LEU A 136 -5.46 -7.63 20.64
C LEU A 136 -4.20 -6.83 20.95
N GLU A 137 -3.09 -7.54 21.09
CA GLU A 137 -1.77 -6.96 21.31
C GLU A 137 -0.76 -7.53 20.31
N ALA A 138 0.15 -6.68 19.86
CA ALA A 138 1.35 -7.11 19.16
C ALA A 138 2.38 -7.50 20.22
N SER A 139 2.90 -8.72 20.12
CA SER A 139 3.99 -9.19 20.96
C SER A 139 5.33 -8.72 20.38
N ASP A 140 6.39 -8.77 21.18
CA ASP A 140 7.74 -8.46 20.68
C ASP A 140 8.19 -9.48 19.62
N GLU A 141 7.65 -10.70 19.66
CA GLU A 141 7.87 -11.72 18.62
C GLU A 141 7.23 -11.33 17.29
N ASP A 142 6.05 -10.69 17.30
CA ASP A 142 5.40 -10.19 16.09
C ASP A 142 6.24 -9.06 15.45
N VAL A 143 6.79 -8.18 16.29
CA VAL A 143 7.71 -7.11 15.87
C VAL A 143 8.97 -7.71 15.22
N ASP A 144 9.59 -8.69 15.86
CA ASP A 144 10.80 -9.34 15.31
C ASP A 144 10.52 -10.08 13.99
N LYS A 145 9.34 -10.71 13.85
CA LYS A 145 8.90 -11.33 12.58
C LYS A 145 8.73 -10.30 11.47
N GLU A 146 8.09 -9.18 11.75
CA GLU A 146 7.88 -8.13 10.75
C GLU A 146 9.21 -7.48 10.35
N ILE A 147 10.13 -7.26 11.31
CA ILE A 147 11.50 -6.82 11.02
C ILE A 147 12.24 -7.80 10.12
N ALA A 148 12.11 -9.12 10.36
CA ALA A 148 12.75 -10.14 9.53
C ALA A 148 12.19 -10.12 8.10
N LYS A 149 10.87 -10.00 7.94
CA LYS A 149 10.23 -9.87 6.63
C LYS A 149 10.68 -8.61 5.87
N MET A 150 10.80 -7.48 6.57
CA MET A 150 11.35 -6.25 6.00
C MET A 150 12.82 -6.41 5.61
N ALA A 151 13.61 -7.11 6.43
CA ALA A 151 15.03 -7.38 6.15
C ALA A 151 15.20 -8.17 4.85
N GLU A 152 14.38 -9.20 4.61
CA GLU A 152 14.36 -9.95 3.35
C GLU A 152 13.96 -9.06 2.16
N MET A 153 12.90 -8.26 2.32
CA MET A 153 12.40 -7.37 1.26
C MET A 153 13.43 -6.32 0.84
N TYR A 154 14.11 -5.71 1.80
CA TYR A 154 15.10 -4.66 1.55
C TYR A 154 16.52 -5.20 1.35
N GLN A 155 16.72 -6.51 1.42
CA GLN A 155 18.03 -7.18 1.33
C GLN A 155 19.04 -6.59 2.34
N ARG A 156 18.59 -6.38 3.58
CA ARG A 156 19.40 -5.87 4.70
C ARG A 156 19.38 -6.84 5.86
N SER A 157 20.25 -6.65 6.84
CA SER A 157 20.17 -7.44 8.07
C SER A 157 18.99 -6.98 8.95
N ALA A 158 18.38 -7.92 9.67
CA ALA A 158 17.32 -7.60 10.64
C ALA A 158 17.81 -6.62 11.72
N GLU A 159 19.08 -6.69 12.10
CA GLU A 159 19.70 -5.78 13.07
C GLU A 159 19.77 -4.35 12.53
N GLU A 160 20.14 -4.15 11.26
CA GLU A 160 20.12 -2.83 10.63
C GLU A 160 18.71 -2.25 10.56
N ILE A 161 17.71 -3.05 10.16
CA ILE A 161 16.31 -2.61 10.12
C ILE A 161 15.84 -2.22 11.53
N LYS A 162 16.10 -3.07 12.53
CA LYS A 162 15.74 -2.80 13.93
C LYS A 162 16.38 -1.51 14.45
N ASN A 163 17.65 -1.27 14.12
CA ASN A 163 18.35 -0.04 14.50
C ASN A 163 17.76 1.20 13.83
N ILE A 164 17.32 1.11 12.57
CA ILE A 164 16.64 2.23 11.88
C ILE A 164 15.34 2.60 12.59
N PHE A 165 14.50 1.61 12.93
CA PHE A 165 13.26 1.85 13.67
C PHE A 165 13.54 2.35 15.09
N ALA A 166 14.50 1.75 15.80
CA ALA A 166 14.86 2.17 17.17
C ALA A 166 15.38 3.62 17.21
N ALA A 167 16.22 4.01 16.25
CA ALA A 167 16.78 5.37 16.18
C ALA A 167 15.71 6.45 15.98
N GLN A 168 14.56 6.10 15.40
CA GLN A 168 13.45 7.01 15.15
C GLN A 168 12.33 6.90 16.20
N GLY A 169 12.49 6.05 17.22
CA GLY A 169 11.39 5.71 18.15
C GLY A 169 10.24 4.96 17.45
N GLY A 170 10.47 4.44 16.24
CA GLY A 170 9.46 3.83 15.39
C GLY A 170 9.07 2.42 15.78
N LEU A 171 9.73 1.80 16.78
CA LEU A 171 9.35 0.46 17.25
C LEU A 171 7.95 0.44 17.89
N GLU A 172 7.58 1.50 18.63
CA GLU A 172 6.23 1.61 19.18
C GLU A 172 5.18 1.85 18.08
N ASN A 173 5.53 2.62 17.04
CA ASN A 173 4.67 2.80 15.88
C ASN A 173 4.45 1.48 15.16
N LEU A 174 5.52 0.71 14.93
CA LEU A 174 5.43 -0.62 14.32
C LEU A 174 4.55 -1.57 15.15
N LYS A 175 4.66 -1.51 16.48
CA LYS A 175 3.81 -2.29 17.39
C LYS A 175 2.33 -1.87 17.28
N GLY A 176 2.08 -0.56 17.17
CA GLY A 176 0.74 -0.01 16.89
C GLY A 176 0.19 -0.49 15.54
N ASP A 177 0.99 -0.43 14.48
CA ASP A 177 0.60 -0.88 13.14
C ASP A 177 0.26 -2.38 13.13
N LEU A 178 1.08 -3.21 13.80
CA LEU A 178 0.84 -4.64 13.96
C LEU A 178 -0.44 -4.93 14.77
N LYS A 179 -0.74 -4.12 15.79
CA LYS A 179 -2.00 -4.24 16.54
C LYS A 179 -3.20 -3.97 15.63
N ILE A 180 -3.12 -2.94 14.77
CA ILE A 180 -4.17 -2.63 13.79
C ILE A 180 -4.29 -3.75 12.75
N GLN A 181 -3.18 -4.30 12.26
CA GLN A 181 -3.19 -5.43 11.34
C GLN A 181 -3.91 -6.64 11.95
N LYS A 182 -3.64 -6.97 13.22
CA LYS A 182 -4.35 -8.03 13.94
C LYS A 182 -5.85 -7.78 14.06
N ALA A 183 -6.28 -6.52 14.21
CA ALA A 183 -7.69 -6.17 14.22
C ALA A 183 -8.36 -6.43 12.85
N VAL A 184 -7.66 -6.15 11.76
CA VAL A 184 -8.13 -6.49 10.40
C VAL A 184 -8.21 -8.01 10.21
N GLU A 185 -7.18 -8.75 10.65
CA GLU A 185 -7.18 -10.22 10.62
C GLU A 185 -8.34 -10.81 11.43
N PHE A 186 -8.59 -10.28 12.63
CA PHE A 186 -9.74 -10.65 13.45
C PHE A 186 -11.08 -10.42 12.72
N LEU A 187 -11.23 -9.28 12.03
CA LEU A 187 -12.42 -9.01 11.22
C LEU A 187 -12.59 -9.99 10.06
N VAL A 188 -11.50 -10.37 9.40
CA VAL A 188 -11.51 -11.38 8.33
C VAL A 188 -11.95 -12.74 8.87
N ASP A 189 -11.33 -13.20 9.96
CA ASP A 189 -11.59 -14.50 10.56
C ASP A 189 -13.02 -14.64 11.09
N ASN A 190 -13.63 -13.53 11.53
CA ASN A 190 -14.99 -13.48 12.05
C ASN A 190 -16.01 -12.97 11.01
N SER A 191 -15.57 -12.70 9.78
CA SER A 191 -16.50 -12.32 8.72
C SER A 191 -17.32 -13.53 8.27
N LYS A 192 -18.63 -13.33 8.10
CA LYS A 192 -19.44 -14.28 7.34
C LYS A 192 -19.08 -14.07 5.88
N THR A 193 -18.13 -14.85 5.39
CA THR A 193 -17.78 -14.89 3.96
C THR A 193 -19.06 -15.06 3.16
N ALA A 194 -19.34 -14.13 2.25
CA ALA A 194 -20.51 -14.16 1.37
C ALA A 194 -20.37 -15.25 0.30
#